data_AF-M6RHA0-F1
#
_entry.id   AF-M6RHA0-F1
#
_cell.length_a   1.000
_cell.length_b   1.000
_cell.length_c   1.000
_cell.angle_alpha   90.00
_cell.angle_beta   90.00
_cell.angle_gamma   90.00
#
_symmetry.space_group_name_H-M   'P 1'
#
loop_
_entity.id
_entity.type
_entity.pdbx_description
1 polymer ?
#
loop_
_entity_poly.entity_id
_entity_poly.type
_entity_poly.pdbx_seq_one_letter_code
_entity_poly.pdbx_strand_id
1 'polypeptide(L)'
;MKLSQDHDFSVFYKNYKDSIYKVIRFLSSDPEEVEDVAQEVFLNLYKSFSNFSPEKGSFYTWAATIAKNTFYTYRKNKRKI
;
A
#
# COMPACT_ATOMS: atom_id res chain seq x y z
N MET A 1 -23.98 -8.05 -4.43
CA MET A 1 -23.61 -6.69 -4.89
C MET A 1 -22.46 -6.19 -4.01
N LYS A 2 -21.22 -6.18 -4.52
CA LYS A 2 -19.96 -5.86 -3.80
C LYS A 2 -19.64 -4.35 -3.77
N LEU A 3 -20.65 -3.51 -4.03
CA LEU A 3 -20.47 -2.12 -4.43
C LEU A 3 -19.91 -1.18 -3.34
N SER A 4 -19.99 -1.52 -2.04
CA SER A 4 -19.51 -0.64 -0.97
C SER A 4 -17.98 -0.60 -0.88
N GLN A 5 -17.33 -1.77 -0.81
CA GLN A 5 -15.87 -1.84 -0.64
C GLN A 5 -15.12 -1.24 -1.85
N ASP A 6 -15.60 -1.51 -3.07
CA ASP A 6 -14.95 -1.04 -4.29
C ASP A 6 -15.05 0.48 -4.43
N HIS A 7 -16.24 1.04 -4.16
CA HIS A 7 -16.46 2.48 -4.17
C HIS A 7 -15.62 3.17 -3.09
N ASP A 8 -15.68 2.68 -1.86
CA ASP A 8 -14.96 3.26 -0.73
C ASP A 8 -13.45 3.21 -0.99
N PHE A 9 -12.90 2.05 -1.34
CA PHE A 9 -11.48 1.91 -1.68
C PHE A 9 -11.07 2.84 -2.83
N SER A 10 -11.91 3.04 -3.84
CA SER A 10 -11.59 3.96 -4.95
C SER A 10 -11.41 5.40 -4.49
N VAL A 11 -12.21 5.86 -3.51
CA VAL A 11 -12.08 7.19 -2.90
C VAL A 11 -10.78 7.28 -2.11
N PHE A 12 -10.46 6.26 -1.31
CA PHE A 12 -9.18 6.21 -0.58
C PHE A 12 -7.98 6.17 -1.53
N TYR A 13 -8.03 5.35 -2.57
CA TYR A 13 -6.98 5.27 -3.56
C TYR A 13 -6.71 6.64 -4.18
N LYS A 14 -7.74 7.35 -4.64
CA LYS A 14 -7.60 8.71 -5.19
C LYS A 14 -6.97 9.70 -4.21
N ASN A 15 -7.33 9.63 -2.93
CA ASN A 15 -6.84 10.56 -1.91
C ASN A 15 -5.42 10.27 -1.41
N TYR A 16 -5.01 8.99 -1.41
CA TYR A 16 -3.78 8.56 -0.74
C TYR A 16 -2.72 7.96 -1.66
N LYS A 17 -3.04 7.70 -2.93
CA LYS A 17 -2.10 7.12 -3.90
C LYS A 17 -0.75 7.83 -3.88
N ASP A 18 -0.74 9.14 -4.05
CA ASP A 18 0.51 9.91 -4.18
C ASP A 18 1.32 9.90 -2.89
N SER A 19 0.64 9.99 -1.74
CA SER A 19 1.29 9.92 -0.43
C SER A 19 1.91 8.54 -0.18
N ILE A 20 1.24 7.46 -0.57
CA ILE A 20 1.76 6.10 -0.46
C ILE A 20 2.94 5.89 -1.42
N TYR A 21 2.83 6.37 -2.66
CA TYR A 21 3.93 6.35 -3.63
C TYR A 21 5.17 7.10 -3.11
N LYS A 22 4.99 8.25 -2.43
CA LYS A 22 6.09 8.97 -1.78
C LYS A 22 6.77 8.15 -0.69
N VAL A 23 6.01 7.39 0.11
CA VAL A 23 6.58 6.47 1.11
C VAL A 23 7.45 5.41 0.43
N ILE A 24 6.98 4.83 -0.68
CA ILE A 24 7.73 3.79 -1.39
C ILE A 24 8.99 4.36 -2.06
N ARG A 25 8.89 5.54 -2.69
CA ARG A 25 10.04 6.29 -3.24
C ARG A 25 11.07 6.68 -2.17
N PHE A 26 10.65 6.85 -0.93
CA PHE A 26 11.57 7.08 0.18
C PHE A 26 12.32 5.80 0.60
N LEU A 27 11.75 4.62 0.34
CA LEU A 27 12.34 3.33 0.66
C LEU A 27 13.27 2.80 -0.45
N SER A 28 12.99 3.13 -1.71
CA SER A 28 13.84 2.77 -2.86
C SER A 28 13.99 3.89 -3.88
N SER A 29 15.22 4.07 -4.35
CA SER A 29 15.57 4.94 -5.47
C SER A 29 15.46 4.28 -6.84
N ASP A 30 15.28 2.95 -6.90
CA ASP A 30 15.10 2.20 -8.15
C ASP A 30 13.66 2.36 -8.66
N PRO A 31 13.43 2.98 -9.83
CA PRO A 31 12.09 3.18 -10.37
C PRO A 31 11.32 1.89 -10.64
N GLU A 32 11.97 0.82 -11.07
CA GLU A 32 11.30 -0.46 -11.37
C GLU A 32 10.82 -1.12 -10.07
N GLU A 33 11.70 -1.17 -9.06
CA GLU A 33 11.33 -1.66 -7.72
C GLU A 33 10.20 -0.83 -7.09
N VAL A 34 10.19 0.48 -7.30
CA VAL A 34 9.11 1.34 -6.78
C VAL A 34 7.77 0.98 -7.40
N GLU A 35 7.71 0.76 -8.72
CA GLU A 35 6.45 0.39 -9.38
C GLU A 35 5.98 -1.02 -8.98
N ASP A 36 6.89 -1.99 -8.90
CA ASP A 36 6.56 -3.35 -8.45
C ASP A 36 5.99 -3.34 -7.02
N VAL A 37 6.69 -2.66 -6.10
CA VAL A 37 6.27 -2.56 -4.71
C VAL A 37 4.96 -1.79 -4.60
N ALA A 38 4.76 -0.72 -5.36
CA ALA A 38 3.50 0.03 -5.35
C ALA A 38 2.31 -0.86 -5.73
N GLN A 39 2.45 -1.68 -6.77
CA GLN A 39 1.40 -2.62 -7.17
C GLN A 39 1.04 -3.58 -6.03
N GLU A 40 2.04 -4.20 -5.39
CA GLU A 40 1.80 -5.09 -4.25
C GLU A 40 1.18 -4.37 -3.05
N VAL A 41 1.60 -3.13 -2.78
CA VAL A 41 1.07 -2.32 -1.68
C VAL A 41 -0.41 -2.03 -1.87
N PHE A 42 -0.81 -1.56 -3.06
CA PHE A 42 -2.24 -1.29 -3.32
C PHE A 42 -3.08 -2.56 -3.33
N LEU A 43 -2.53 -3.68 -3.80
CA LEU A 43 -3.20 -4.98 -3.72
C LEU A 43 -3.41 -5.43 -2.26
N ASN A 44 -2.37 -5.29 -1.42
CA ASN A 44 -2.45 -5.63 0.01
C ASN A 44 -3.40 -4.69 0.76
N LEU A 45 -3.39 -3.40 0.44
CA LEU A 45 -4.35 -2.42 0.97
C LEU A 45 -5.78 -2.81 0.61
N TYR A 46 -6.05 -3.10 -0.66
CA TYR A 46 -7.39 -3.49 -1.11
C TYR A 46 -7.88 -4.76 -0.41
N LYS A 47 -7.03 -5.78 -0.29
CA LYS A 47 -7.34 -7.05 0.40
C LYS A 47 -7.63 -6.86 1.90
N SER A 48 -7.00 -5.87 2.52
CA SER A 48 -7.11 -5.62 3.96
C SER A 48 -8.02 -4.44 4.31
N PHE A 49 -8.61 -3.78 3.31
CA PHE A 49 -9.36 -2.54 3.46
C PHE A 49 -10.57 -2.69 4.38
N SER A 50 -11.28 -3.82 4.32
CA SER A 50 -12.41 -4.13 5.21
C SER A 50 -12.02 -4.21 6.69
N ASN A 51 -10.74 -4.35 7.00
CA ASN A 51 -10.22 -4.47 8.36
C ASN A 51 -9.65 -3.14 8.88
N PHE A 52 -9.64 -2.10 8.04
CA PHE A 52 -9.25 -0.76 8.49
C PHE A 52 -10.28 -0.25 9.50
N SER A 53 -9.77 0.36 10.57
CA SER A 53 -10.56 0.77 11.72
C SER A 53 -9.96 2.11 12.21
N PRO A 54 -10.68 3.24 12.03
CA PRO A 54 -10.16 4.57 12.35
C PRO A 54 -9.87 4.76 13.84
N GLU A 55 -10.52 3.99 14.72
CA GLU A 55 -10.22 3.97 16.15
C GLU A 55 -8.83 3.41 16.49
N LYS A 56 -8.21 2.64 15.59
CA LYS A 56 -6.84 2.12 15.74
C LYS A 56 -5.77 3.04 15.18
N GLY A 57 -6.15 4.12 14.49
CA GLY A 57 -5.23 5.11 13.96
C GLY A 57 -5.60 5.60 12.57
N SER A 58 -4.79 6.54 12.05
CA SER A 58 -5.04 7.13 10.74
C SER A 58 -4.84 6.14 9.60
N PHE A 59 -5.62 6.32 8.52
CA PHE A 59 -5.45 5.54 7.29
C PHE A 59 -4.02 5.65 6.75
N TYR A 60 -3.43 6.85 6.78
CA TYR A 60 -2.06 7.07 6.32
C TYR A 60 -1.05 6.23 7.11
N THR A 61 -1.15 6.19 8.44
CA THR A 61 -0.26 5.40 9.30
C THR A 61 -0.39 3.91 9.02
N TRP A 62 -1.63 3.43 8.89
CA TRP A 62 -1.93 2.04 8.55
C TRP A 62 -1.37 1.66 7.17
N ALA A 63 -1.62 2.50 6.16
CA ALA A 63 -1.14 2.27 4.80
C ALA A 63 0.39 2.36 4.68
N ALA A 64 1.03 3.28 5.40
CA ALA A 64 2.49 3.37 5.46
C ALA A 64 3.11 2.12 6.11
N THR A 65 2.42 1.48 7.06
CA THR A 65 2.86 0.22 7.67
C THR A 65 2.82 -0.92 6.66
N ILE A 66 1.72 -1.03 5.91
CA ILE A 66 1.61 -2.00 4.80
C ILE A 66 2.70 -1.73 3.76
N ALA A 67 2.93 -0.48 3.37
CA ALA A 67 3.97 -0.10 2.40
C ALA A 67 5.36 -0.57 2.82
N LYS A 68 5.76 -0.29 4.06
CA LYS A 68 7.07 -0.72 4.61
C LYS A 68 7.19 -2.25 4.64
N ASN A 69 6.17 -2.95 5.14
CA ASN A 69 6.20 -4.40 5.25
C ASN A 69 6.27 -5.09 3.89
N THR A 70 5.50 -4.60 2.91
CA THR A 70 5.56 -5.07 1.52
C THR A 70 6.95 -4.85 0.94
N PHE A 71 7.52 -3.65 1.08
CA PHE A 71 8.87 -3.35 0.58
C PHE A 71 9.95 -4.30 1.14
N TYR A 72 9.98 -4.51 2.46
CA TYR A 72 10.97 -5.42 3.05
C TYR A 72 10.77 -6.87 2.62
N THR A 73 9.51 -7.29 2.43
CA THR A 73 9.18 -8.62 1.90
C THR A 73 9.65 -8.77 0.46
N TYR A 74 9.34 -7.80 -0.41
CA TYR A 74 9.80 -7.76 -1.80
C TYR A 74 11.32 -7.87 -1.88
N ARG A 75 12.07 -7.04 -1.14
CA ARG A 75 13.54 -7.09 -1.11
C ARG A 75 14.09 -8.41 -0.60
N LYS A 76 13.48 -8.99 0.44
CA LYS A 76 13.89 -10.29 0.96
C LYS A 76 13.72 -11.38 -0.11
N ASN A 77 12.67 -11.32 -0.91
CA ASN A 77 12.42 -12.28 -1.99
C ASN A 77 13.35 -12.06 -3.18
N LYS A 78 13.59 -10.80 -3.58
CA LYS A 78 14.52 -10.44 -4.66
C LYS A 78 15.96 -10.88 -4.38
N ARG A 79 16.39 -10.91 -3.10
CA ARG A 79 17.73 -11.40 -2.70
C ARG A 79 17.89 -12.92 -2.68
N LYS A 80 16.80 -13.69 -2.76
CA LYS A 80 16.84 -15.16 -2.78
C LYS A 80 16.94 -15.72 -4.20
N ILE A 81 16.75 -14.87 -5.20
CA ILE A 81 16.89 -15.16 -6.63
C ILE A 81 18.30 -14.73 -7.03
#